data_AF-A0A967CXI7-F1
#
_entry.id   AF-A0A967CXI7-F1
#
_cell.length_a   1.000
_cell.length_b   1.000
_cell.length_c   1.000
_cell.angle_alpha   90.00
_cell.angle_beta   90.00
_cell.angle_gamma   90.00
#
_symmetry.space_group_name_H-M   'P 1'
#
loop_
_entity.id
_entity.type
_entity.pdbx_description
1 polymer ?
#
loop_
_entity_poly.entity_id
_entity_poly.type
_entity_poly.pdbx_seq_one_letter_code
_entity_poly.pdbx_strand_id
1 'polypeptide(L)'
;SSIKDKANGNENFNFLFSNEVFNVYSINSEKIELVEDNLYLFESPDFYERLFNSVLREGSEQSFFDAAYKSFKDELNYKIIENYDKNLADSSDNNAELLISDLNIQNDYISFKTNKPNQLHLIKVSYFPNWKIKNGHGPFRISPSFMAVIPNDELVEINFELRNVERALNFFSILTLFGALLITYKYKKRSDNV
;
A
#
# COMPACT_ATOMS: atom_id res chain seq x y z
N SER A 1 16.36 20.13 -15.85
CA SER A 1 15.25 21.02 -15.46
C SER A 1 14.98 20.81 -13.99
N SER A 2 14.81 21.87 -13.18
CA SER A 2 14.48 21.72 -11.77
C SER A 2 13.08 21.13 -11.60
N ILE A 3 12.81 20.42 -10.50
CA ILE A 3 11.45 19.94 -10.17
C ILE A 3 10.45 21.11 -10.19
N LYS A 4 10.89 22.30 -9.75
CA LYS A 4 10.11 23.52 -9.77
C LYS A 4 9.72 23.96 -11.18
N ASP A 5 10.66 23.91 -12.12
CA ASP A 5 10.41 24.31 -13.51
C ASP A 5 9.45 23.34 -14.19
N LYS A 6 9.60 22.04 -13.90
CA LYS A 6 8.69 20.99 -14.37
C LYS A 6 7.27 21.17 -13.82
N ALA A 7 7.13 21.51 -12.54
CA ALA A 7 5.82 21.75 -11.93
C ALA A 7 5.13 22.99 -12.51
N ASN A 8 5.88 24.08 -12.69
CA ASN A 8 5.35 25.33 -13.26
C ASN A 8 4.96 25.22 -14.73
N GLY A 9 5.62 24.34 -15.49
CA GLY A 9 5.33 24.12 -16.91
C GLY A 9 4.20 23.11 -17.19
N ASN A 10 3.59 22.50 -16.16
CA ASN A 10 2.59 21.46 -16.34
C ASN A 10 1.17 22.04 -16.17
N GLU A 11 0.34 21.87 -17.19
CA GLU A 11 -1.03 22.38 -17.24
C GLU A 11 -1.97 21.73 -16.21
N ASN A 12 -1.64 20.52 -15.73
CA ASN A 12 -2.43 19.80 -14.73
C ASN A 12 -2.18 20.26 -13.30
N PHE A 13 -1.13 21.07 -13.07
CA PHE A 13 -0.82 21.62 -11.75
C PHE A 13 -1.36 23.03 -11.60
N ASN A 14 -2.28 23.19 -10.66
CA ASN A 14 -2.81 24.49 -10.29
C ASN A 14 -2.02 25.00 -9.08
N PHE A 15 -1.24 26.06 -9.28
CA PHE A 15 -0.47 26.67 -8.19
C PHE A 15 -1.41 27.21 -7.10
N LEU A 16 -1.12 26.88 -5.83
CA LEU A 16 -1.87 27.39 -4.67
C LEU A 16 -1.10 28.49 -3.96
N PHE A 17 0.08 28.18 -3.45
CA PHE A 17 0.93 29.14 -2.74
C PHE A 17 2.39 28.69 -2.71
N SER A 18 3.28 29.60 -2.32
CA SER A 18 4.72 29.38 -2.16
C SER A 18 5.21 30.00 -0.86
N ASN A 19 6.20 29.37 -0.24
CA ASN A 19 6.98 29.95 0.85
C ASN A 19 8.48 29.87 0.52
N GLU A 20 9.35 30.21 1.47
CA GLU A 20 10.81 30.20 1.26
C GLU A 20 11.40 28.81 0.98
N VAL A 21 10.70 27.74 1.34
CA VAL A 21 11.22 26.36 1.32
C VAL A 21 10.59 25.52 0.20
N PHE A 22 9.30 25.70 -0.09
CA PHE A 22 8.56 24.87 -1.03
C PHE A 22 7.38 25.60 -1.70
N ASN A 23 6.91 24.99 -2.79
CA ASN A 23 5.71 25.41 -3.52
C ASN A 23 4.61 24.36 -3.33
N VAL A 24 3.36 24.80 -3.26
CA VAL A 24 2.19 23.93 -3.16
C VAL A 24 1.32 24.11 -4.39
N TYR A 25 0.93 22.97 -4.98
CA TYR A 25 0.05 22.88 -6.14
C TYR A 25 -1.10 21.94 -5.81
N SER A 26 -2.28 22.18 -6.36
CA SER A 26 -3.33 21.17 -6.47
C SER A 26 -3.26 20.48 -7.82
N ILE A 27 -3.66 19.22 -7.84
CA ILE A 27 -3.84 18.41 -9.03
C ILE A 27 -5.21 17.75 -8.94
N ASN A 28 -5.94 17.71 -10.05
CA ASN A 28 -7.13 16.89 -10.14
C ASN A 28 -6.70 15.49 -10.59
N SER A 29 -6.91 14.47 -9.75
CA SER A 29 -6.55 13.10 -10.09
C SER A 29 -7.54 12.14 -9.46
N GLU A 30 -7.89 11.09 -10.19
CA GLU A 30 -8.74 10.02 -9.67
C GLU A 30 -8.00 9.18 -8.63
N LYS A 31 -8.74 8.63 -7.67
CA LYS A 31 -8.16 7.75 -6.64
C LYS A 31 -7.86 6.35 -7.17
N ILE A 32 -8.57 5.93 -8.21
CA ILE A 32 -8.44 4.62 -8.84
C ILE A 32 -8.26 4.84 -10.35
N GLU A 33 -7.25 4.19 -10.92
CA GLU A 33 -6.88 4.30 -12.33
C GLU A 33 -6.53 2.90 -12.86
N LEU A 34 -6.53 2.70 -14.18
CA LEU A 34 -5.94 1.49 -14.75
C LEU A 34 -4.42 1.64 -14.80
N VAL A 35 -3.73 0.52 -14.61
CA VAL A 35 -2.29 0.46 -14.83
C VAL A 35 -2.03 0.24 -16.32
N GLU A 36 -1.78 1.34 -17.03
CA GLU A 36 -1.44 1.32 -18.47
C GLU A 36 0.08 1.34 -18.72
N ASP A 37 0.86 1.67 -17.69
CA ASP A 37 2.32 1.75 -17.77
C ASP A 37 2.98 0.38 -17.98
N ASN A 38 4.16 0.39 -18.59
CA ASN A 38 5.01 -0.80 -18.63
C ASN A 38 5.34 -1.26 -17.21
N LEU A 39 5.31 -2.57 -16.98
CA LEU A 39 5.56 -3.16 -15.66
C LEU A 39 6.90 -3.89 -15.62
N TYR A 40 7.72 -3.49 -14.64
CA TYR A 40 8.87 -4.26 -14.17
C TYR A 40 8.44 -5.11 -12.98
N LEU A 41 8.55 -6.42 -13.12
CA LEU A 41 8.24 -7.37 -12.05
C LEU A 41 9.42 -7.44 -11.08
N PHE A 42 9.14 -7.12 -9.83
CA PHE A 42 10.07 -7.27 -8.72
C PHE A 42 9.67 -8.49 -7.90
N GLU A 43 10.55 -9.49 -7.83
CA GLU A 43 10.38 -10.64 -6.96
C GLU A 43 10.98 -10.30 -5.60
N SER A 44 10.13 -10.24 -4.58
CA SER A 44 10.59 -9.95 -3.23
C SER A 44 10.99 -11.24 -2.52
N PRO A 45 12.08 -11.24 -1.73
CA PRO A 45 12.38 -12.36 -0.85
C PRO A 45 11.27 -12.56 0.17
N ASP A 46 11.22 -13.76 0.74
CA ASP A 46 10.14 -14.15 1.64
C ASP A 46 10.11 -13.27 2.90
N PHE A 47 8.95 -13.18 3.55
CA PHE A 47 8.75 -12.23 4.66
C PHE A 47 9.80 -12.37 5.78
N TYR A 48 10.19 -13.61 6.12
CA TYR A 48 11.17 -13.87 7.16
C TYR A 48 12.57 -13.41 6.76
N GLU A 49 12.98 -13.67 5.52
CA GLU A 49 14.29 -13.20 5.01
C GLU A 49 14.36 -11.68 5.03
N ARG A 50 13.29 -10.99 4.61
CA ARG A 50 13.21 -9.53 4.70
C ARG A 50 13.37 -9.04 6.14
N LEU A 51 12.74 -9.72 7.10
CA LEU A 51 12.84 -9.35 8.51
C LEU A 51 14.26 -9.58 9.06
N PHE A 52 14.88 -10.74 8.78
CA PHE A 52 16.25 -11.04 9.22
C PHE A 52 17.28 -10.10 8.60
N ASN A 53 17.20 -9.85 7.29
CA ASN A 53 18.09 -8.95 6.57
C ASN A 53 18.02 -7.52 7.13
N SER A 54 16.84 -7.07 7.59
CA SER A 54 16.67 -5.76 8.21
C SER A 54 17.35 -5.64 9.58
N VAL A 55 17.36 -6.73 10.37
CA VAL A 55 17.96 -6.76 11.72
C VAL A 55 19.48 -6.95 11.65
N LEU A 56 19.93 -7.87 10.80
CA LEU A 56 21.34 -8.23 10.68
C LEU A 56 22.13 -7.26 9.78
N ARG A 57 21.44 -6.40 9.01
CA ARG A 57 22.04 -5.46 8.04
C ARG A 57 22.99 -6.16 7.04
N GLU A 58 22.73 -7.43 6.73
CA GLU A 58 23.58 -8.25 5.85
C GLU A 58 23.19 -8.19 4.36
N GLY A 59 22.14 -7.45 3.99
CA GLY A 59 21.61 -7.46 2.62
C GLY A 59 22.34 -6.55 1.64
N SER A 60 22.98 -7.16 0.63
CA SER A 60 23.45 -6.55 -0.63
C SER A 60 22.38 -6.51 -1.73
N GLU A 61 21.14 -6.89 -1.42
CA GLU A 61 20.04 -7.01 -2.38
C GLU A 61 19.24 -5.71 -2.54
N GLN A 62 18.82 -5.41 -3.77
CA GLN A 62 18.01 -4.24 -4.07
C GLN A 62 16.61 -4.42 -3.48
N SER A 63 16.19 -3.52 -2.59
CA SER A 63 14.82 -3.56 -2.07
C SER A 63 13.81 -3.03 -3.09
N PHE A 64 12.53 -3.38 -2.94
CA PHE A 64 11.45 -2.77 -3.72
C PHE A 64 11.52 -1.24 -3.69
N PHE A 65 11.84 -0.67 -2.52
CA PHE A 65 11.94 0.77 -2.35
C PHE A 65 13.10 1.36 -3.16
N ASP A 66 14.27 0.71 -3.16
CA ASP A 66 15.43 1.17 -3.93
C ASP A 66 15.14 1.11 -5.43
N ALA A 67 14.49 0.04 -5.88
CA ALA A 67 14.10 -0.12 -7.28
C ALA A 67 13.07 0.96 -7.68
N ALA A 68 12.02 1.18 -6.87
CA ALA A 68 11.01 2.19 -7.13
C ALA A 68 11.59 3.62 -7.11
N TYR A 69 12.49 3.90 -6.15
CA TYR A 69 13.19 5.18 -6.04
C TYR A 69 14.10 5.42 -7.24
N LYS A 70 14.86 4.40 -7.67
CA LYS A 70 15.71 4.49 -8.86
C LYS A 70 14.88 4.75 -10.11
N SER A 71 13.77 4.03 -10.28
CA SER A 71 12.84 4.25 -11.41
C SER A 71 12.30 5.67 -11.43
N PHE A 72 11.92 6.21 -10.27
CA PHE A 72 11.45 7.59 -10.14
C PHE A 72 12.57 8.61 -10.43
N LYS A 73 13.75 8.40 -9.85
CA LYS A 73 14.90 9.31 -9.97
C LYS A 73 15.44 9.38 -11.39
N ASP A 74 15.49 8.24 -12.07
CA ASP A 74 16.00 8.11 -13.43
C ASP A 74 14.91 8.37 -14.50
N GLU A 75 13.68 8.72 -14.07
CA GLU A 75 12.53 9.05 -14.93
C GLU A 75 12.23 7.94 -15.95
N LEU A 76 12.28 6.68 -15.49
CA LEU A 76 12.06 5.52 -16.33
C LEU A 76 10.57 5.33 -16.61
N ASN A 77 10.24 4.96 -17.86
CA ASN A 77 8.87 4.76 -18.33
C ASN A 77 8.29 3.38 -17.96
N TYR A 78 8.49 2.94 -16.72
CA TYR A 78 7.88 1.74 -16.17
C TYR A 78 7.57 1.89 -14.68
N LYS A 79 6.53 1.19 -14.22
CA LYS A 79 6.24 1.01 -12.80
C LYS A 79 6.78 -0.32 -12.31
N ILE A 80 7.15 -0.35 -11.04
CA ILE A 80 7.60 -1.57 -10.38
C ILE A 80 6.42 -2.18 -9.64
N ILE A 81 6.19 -3.48 -9.84
CA ILE A 81 5.15 -4.24 -9.15
C ILE A 81 5.74 -5.49 -8.50
N GLU A 82 5.34 -5.75 -7.26
CA GLU A 82 5.87 -6.84 -6.43
C GLU A 82 5.03 -8.12 -6.59
N ASN A 83 5.69 -9.26 -6.85
CA ASN A 83 5.09 -10.60 -6.89
C ASN A 83 3.81 -10.74 -7.75
N TYR A 84 3.80 -10.07 -8.90
CA TYR A 84 2.68 -10.05 -9.85
C TYR A 84 2.89 -11.03 -11.00
N ASP A 85 1.86 -11.84 -11.30
CA ASP A 85 1.84 -12.68 -12.50
C ASP A 85 1.06 -11.98 -13.62
N LYS A 86 1.74 -11.76 -14.76
CA LYS A 86 1.16 -11.09 -15.94
C LYS A 86 -0.01 -11.85 -16.55
N ASN A 87 -0.10 -13.16 -16.33
CA ASN A 87 -1.18 -13.97 -16.88
C ASN A 87 -2.53 -13.78 -16.15
N LEU A 88 -2.54 -13.04 -15.04
CA LEU A 88 -3.75 -12.81 -14.24
C LEU A 88 -4.66 -11.71 -14.79
N ALA A 89 -4.12 -10.80 -15.61
CA ALA A 89 -4.90 -9.70 -16.18
C ALA A 89 -5.35 -10.01 -17.60
N ASP A 90 -6.65 -9.87 -17.86
CA ASP A 90 -7.17 -9.91 -19.22
C ASP A 90 -6.82 -8.60 -19.92
N SER A 91 -6.05 -8.70 -21.00
CA SER A 91 -5.76 -7.57 -21.91
C SER A 91 -6.94 -7.29 -22.87
N SER A 92 -8.16 -7.71 -22.52
CA SER A 92 -9.31 -7.61 -23.41
C SER A 92 -9.73 -6.16 -23.55
N ASP A 93 -9.40 -5.62 -24.72
CA ASP A 93 -9.44 -4.24 -25.11
C ASP A 93 -10.89 -3.80 -25.43
N ASN A 94 -11.63 -3.44 -24.38
CA ASN A 94 -12.88 -2.73 -24.55
C ASN A 94 -12.57 -1.23 -24.44
N ASN A 95 -12.63 -0.52 -25.57
CA ASN A 95 -12.50 0.95 -25.77
C ASN A 95 -13.42 1.83 -24.91
N ALA A 96 -14.01 1.30 -23.84
CA ALA A 96 -14.75 2.08 -22.86
C ALA A 96 -13.75 2.78 -21.92
N GLU A 97 -14.03 4.02 -21.55
CA GLU A 97 -13.32 4.72 -20.48
C GLU A 97 -13.53 3.98 -19.13
N LEU A 98 -12.57 4.10 -18.22
CA LEU A 98 -12.72 3.55 -16.87
C LEU A 98 -13.79 4.35 -16.12
N LEU A 99 -14.82 3.64 -15.62
CA LEU A 99 -15.86 4.22 -14.78
C LEU A 99 -15.79 3.60 -13.40
N ILE A 100 -15.46 4.45 -12.42
CA ILE A 100 -15.48 4.10 -11.00
C ILE A 100 -16.66 4.81 -10.34
N SER A 101 -17.49 4.05 -9.63
CA SER A 101 -18.63 4.59 -8.90
C SER A 101 -18.68 4.04 -7.47
N ASP A 102 -19.46 4.71 -6.61
CA ASP A 102 -19.66 4.32 -5.20
C ASP A 102 -18.36 4.10 -4.41
N LEU A 103 -17.32 4.91 -4.69
CA LEU A 103 -16.04 4.82 -3.99
C LEU A 103 -16.21 5.17 -2.51
N ASN A 104 -15.96 4.19 -1.65
CA ASN A 104 -15.93 4.34 -0.20
C ASN A 104 -14.58 3.85 0.32
N ILE A 105 -13.81 4.75 0.94
CA ILE A 105 -12.51 4.47 1.54
C ILE A 105 -12.64 4.74 3.04
N GLN A 106 -12.49 3.68 3.83
CA GLN A 106 -12.44 3.68 5.28
C GLN A 106 -11.05 3.20 5.74
N ASN A 107 -10.83 3.19 7.06
CA ASN A 107 -9.52 2.81 7.61
C ASN A 107 -9.18 1.33 7.38
N ASP A 108 -10.18 0.46 7.43
CA ASP A 108 -10.07 -1.00 7.35
C ASP A 108 -10.87 -1.59 6.19
N TYR A 109 -11.48 -0.76 5.36
CA TYR A 109 -12.34 -1.18 4.27
C TYR A 109 -12.26 -0.24 3.07
N ILE A 110 -12.15 -0.80 1.87
CA ILE A 110 -12.24 -0.06 0.61
C ILE A 110 -13.25 -0.77 -0.28
N SER A 111 -14.18 -0.01 -0.85
CA SER A 111 -15.12 -0.54 -1.84
C SER A 111 -15.36 0.44 -2.97
N PHE A 112 -15.60 -0.09 -4.15
CA PHE A 112 -15.97 0.67 -5.34
C PHE A 112 -16.57 -0.28 -6.38
N LYS A 113 -17.30 0.29 -7.35
CA LYS A 113 -17.76 -0.42 -8.54
C LYS A 113 -16.92 -0.03 -9.74
N THR A 114 -16.53 -1.01 -10.55
CA THR A 114 -15.78 -0.83 -11.80
C THR A 114 -16.50 -1.47 -12.98
N ASN A 115 -16.40 -0.85 -14.15
CA ASN A 115 -16.86 -1.42 -15.42
C ASN A 115 -15.82 -2.31 -16.11
N LYS A 116 -14.63 -2.50 -15.51
CA LYS A 116 -13.51 -3.23 -16.13
C LYS A 116 -12.97 -4.36 -15.24
N PRO A 117 -13.77 -5.38 -14.88
CA PRO A 117 -13.24 -6.54 -14.18
C PRO A 117 -12.12 -7.22 -14.98
N ASN A 118 -11.30 -8.02 -14.30
CA ASN A 118 -10.11 -8.71 -14.78
C ASN A 118 -8.96 -7.81 -15.27
N GLN A 119 -9.05 -6.49 -15.05
CA GLN A 119 -7.97 -5.55 -15.37
C GLN A 119 -7.24 -5.06 -14.10
N LEU A 120 -5.97 -4.69 -14.27
CA LEU A 120 -5.14 -4.22 -13.16
C LEU A 120 -5.47 -2.77 -12.80
N HIS A 121 -6.14 -2.57 -11.67
CA HIS A 121 -6.48 -1.27 -11.12
C HIS A 121 -5.43 -0.80 -10.12
N LEU A 122 -4.88 0.38 -10.33
CA LEU A 122 -4.09 1.14 -9.37
C LEU A 122 -5.03 1.83 -8.38
N ILE A 123 -4.83 1.58 -7.10
CA ILE A 123 -5.51 2.28 -6.01
C ILE A 123 -4.47 3.17 -5.32
N LYS A 124 -4.66 4.49 -5.36
CA LYS A 124 -3.76 5.49 -4.73
C LYS A 124 -3.89 5.53 -3.20
N VAL A 125 -3.80 4.36 -2.58
CA VAL A 125 -3.76 4.11 -1.14
C VAL A 125 -2.52 3.27 -0.87
N SER A 126 -1.81 3.55 0.23
CA SER A 126 -0.59 2.84 0.59
C SER A 126 -0.82 1.34 0.78
N TYR A 127 0.06 0.54 0.21
CA TYR A 127 0.04 -0.91 0.37
C TYR A 127 0.43 -1.34 1.78
N PHE A 128 -0.30 -2.32 2.30
CA PHE A 128 0.04 -3.10 3.48
C PHE A 128 -0.30 -4.58 3.25
N PRO A 129 0.51 -5.54 3.75
CA PRO A 129 0.29 -6.98 3.55
C PRO A 129 -1.05 -7.51 4.08
N ASN A 130 -1.66 -6.77 5.01
CA ASN A 130 -2.91 -7.13 5.68
C ASN A 130 -4.16 -6.77 4.86
N TRP A 131 -4.02 -5.99 3.78
CA TRP A 131 -5.12 -5.76 2.85
C TRP A 131 -5.41 -7.03 2.04
N LYS A 132 -6.68 -7.38 1.92
CA LYS A 132 -7.18 -8.55 1.17
C LYS A 132 -8.37 -8.16 0.32
N ILE A 133 -8.28 -8.43 -0.97
CA ILE A 133 -9.43 -8.36 -1.88
C ILE A 133 -10.30 -9.61 -1.69
N LYS A 134 -11.61 -9.43 -1.66
CA LYS A 134 -12.56 -10.53 -1.48
C LYS A 134 -12.65 -11.42 -2.72
N ASN A 135 -12.88 -10.81 -3.89
CA ASN A 135 -13.05 -11.50 -5.17
C ASN A 135 -12.08 -10.91 -6.22
N GLY A 136 -10.89 -11.48 -6.31
CA GLY A 136 -9.86 -11.03 -7.24
C GLY A 136 -8.45 -11.44 -6.84
N HIS A 137 -7.47 -10.82 -7.47
CA HIS A 137 -6.04 -11.03 -7.20
C HIS A 137 -5.39 -9.78 -6.60
N GLY A 138 -4.45 -10.01 -5.69
CA GLY A 138 -3.72 -8.97 -4.95
C GLY A 138 -4.27 -8.75 -3.53
N PRO A 139 -4.12 -7.54 -2.96
CA PRO A 139 -3.43 -6.39 -3.54
C PRO A 139 -1.94 -6.64 -3.74
N PHE A 140 -1.41 -6.16 -4.86
CA PHE A 140 0.01 -6.12 -5.16
C PHE A 140 0.58 -4.77 -4.77
N ARG A 141 1.84 -4.73 -4.35
CA ARG A 141 2.54 -3.47 -4.12
C ARG A 141 3.03 -2.93 -5.44
N ILE A 142 2.66 -1.69 -5.78
CA ILE A 142 3.09 -1.01 -7.01
C ILE A 142 3.74 0.33 -6.70
N SER A 143 4.76 0.72 -7.46
CA SER A 143 5.52 1.95 -7.23
C SER A 143 4.62 3.20 -7.29
N PRO A 144 4.78 4.16 -6.37
CA PRO A 144 5.86 4.28 -5.38
C PRO A 144 5.69 3.40 -4.11
N SER A 145 4.47 3.07 -3.71
CA SER A 145 4.10 2.05 -2.70
C SER A 145 2.57 1.99 -2.55
N PHE A 146 1.87 2.13 -3.68
CA PHE A 146 0.42 2.02 -3.77
C PHE A 146 -0.02 0.55 -3.87
N MET A 147 -1.32 0.35 -3.86
CA MET A 147 -1.94 -0.96 -4.09
C MET A 147 -2.36 -1.09 -5.56
N ALA A 148 -2.19 -2.29 -6.12
CA ALA A 148 -2.82 -2.69 -7.36
C ALA A 148 -3.66 -3.94 -7.15
N VAL A 149 -4.83 -4.03 -7.78
CA VAL A 149 -5.72 -5.20 -7.68
C VAL A 149 -6.26 -5.59 -9.04
N ILE A 150 -6.54 -6.88 -9.22
CA ILE A 150 -7.32 -7.38 -10.36
C ILE A 150 -8.64 -7.89 -9.78
N PRO A 151 -9.74 -7.13 -9.88
CA PRO A 151 -11.04 -7.59 -9.41
C PRO A 151 -11.65 -8.57 -10.40
N ASN A 152 -12.25 -9.66 -9.92
CA ASN A 152 -12.95 -10.62 -10.80
C ASN A 152 -14.41 -10.23 -11.05
N ASP A 153 -14.97 -9.37 -10.20
CA ASP A 153 -16.35 -8.88 -10.25
C ASP A 153 -16.38 -7.34 -10.36
N GLU A 154 -17.53 -6.80 -10.77
CA GLU A 154 -17.75 -5.34 -10.83
C GLU A 154 -17.71 -4.67 -9.46
N LEU A 155 -18.21 -5.35 -8.42
CA LEU A 155 -18.18 -4.86 -7.05
C LEU A 155 -16.86 -5.30 -6.39
N VAL A 156 -15.99 -4.33 -6.11
CA VAL A 156 -14.70 -4.57 -5.49
C VAL A 156 -14.80 -4.28 -4.00
N GLU A 157 -14.40 -5.24 -3.18
CA GLU A 157 -14.34 -5.13 -1.72
C GLU A 157 -12.94 -5.55 -1.24
N ILE A 158 -12.26 -4.66 -0.51
CA ILE A 158 -10.93 -4.89 0.04
C ILE A 158 -10.98 -4.61 1.55
N ASN A 159 -10.62 -5.60 2.36
CA ASN A 159 -10.66 -5.53 3.81
C ASN A 159 -9.24 -5.54 4.38
N PHE A 160 -9.04 -4.82 5.48
CA PHE A 160 -7.82 -4.91 6.28
C PHE A 160 -8.01 -6.00 7.35
N GLU A 161 -7.28 -7.10 7.21
CA GLU A 161 -7.41 -8.24 8.11
C GLU A 161 -6.28 -8.31 9.12
N LEU A 162 -6.64 -8.44 10.40
CA LEU A 162 -5.67 -8.75 11.45
C LEU A 162 -5.20 -10.19 11.30
N ARG A 163 -3.88 -10.40 11.30
CA ARG A 163 -3.32 -11.74 11.19
C ARG A 163 -3.59 -12.52 12.48
N ASN A 164 -3.82 -13.83 12.39
CA ASN A 164 -4.07 -14.67 13.58
C ASN A 164 -2.97 -14.55 14.65
N VAL A 165 -1.72 -14.39 14.23
CA VAL A 165 -0.57 -14.16 15.12
C VAL A 165 -0.69 -12.83 15.87
N GLU A 166 -1.11 -11.76 15.20
CA GLU A 166 -1.32 -10.45 15.83
C GLU A 166 -2.43 -10.53 16.87
N ARG A 167 -3.53 -11.24 16.55
CA ARG A 167 -4.62 -11.48 17.51
C ARG A 167 -4.14 -12.22 18.75
N ALA A 168 -3.31 -13.26 18.57
CA ALA A 168 -2.72 -14.01 19.68
C ALA A 168 -1.78 -13.14 20.54
N LEU A 169 -0.88 -12.38 19.91
CA LEU A 169 0.04 -11.48 20.60
C LEU A 169 -0.70 -10.37 21.37
N ASN A 170 -1.77 -9.82 20.80
CA ASN A 170 -2.62 -8.86 21.49
C ASN A 170 -3.25 -9.47 22.75
N PHE A 171 -3.74 -10.70 22.66
CA PHE A 171 -4.27 -11.41 23.83
C PHE A 171 -3.18 -11.65 24.89
N PHE A 172 -1.99 -12.11 24.50
CA PHE A 172 -0.86 -12.30 25.41
C PHE A 172 -0.39 -10.99 26.07
N SER A 173 -0.40 -9.88 25.32
CA SER A 173 -0.08 -8.55 25.85
C SER A 173 -1.05 -8.14 26.96
N ILE A 174 -2.35 -8.31 26.73
CA ILE A 174 -3.40 -8.06 27.72
C ILE A 174 -3.19 -8.94 28.96
N LEU A 175 -2.96 -10.25 28.76
CA LEU A 175 -2.75 -11.19 29.87
C LEU A 175 -1.51 -10.84 30.70
N THR A 176 -0.43 -10.41 30.04
CA THR A 176 0.81 -9.98 30.69
C THR A 176 0.59 -8.70 31.50
N LEU A 177 -0.13 -7.73 30.96
CA LEU A 177 -0.48 -6.49 31.65
C LEU A 177 -1.32 -6.78 32.91
N PHE A 178 -2.33 -7.65 32.80
CA PHE A 178 -3.13 -8.08 33.95
C PHE A 178 -2.28 -8.81 35.00
N GLY A 179 -1.39 -9.71 34.58
CA GLY A 179 -0.45 -10.39 35.47
C GLY A 179 0.44 -9.42 36.24
N ALA A 180 1.03 -8.44 35.55
CA ALA A 180 1.86 -7.41 36.17
C ALA A 180 1.07 -6.56 37.19
N LEU A 181 -0.18 -6.20 36.86
CA LEU A 181 -1.06 -5.46 37.76
C LEU A 181 -1.41 -6.28 39.01
N LEU A 182 -1.69 -7.57 38.87
CA LEU A 182 -1.93 -8.46 40.01
C LEU A 182 -0.71 -8.61 40.91
N ILE A 183 0.49 -8.72 40.33
CA ILE A 183 1.75 -8.80 41.08
C ILE A 183 1.97 -7.51 41.88
N THR A 184 1.84 -6.36 41.24
CA THR A 184 2.03 -5.05 41.91
C THR A 184 0.97 -4.79 42.97
N TYR A 185 -0.30 -5.14 42.72
CA TYR A 185 -1.38 -5.07 43.71
C TYR A 185 -1.09 -5.94 44.93
N LYS A 186 -0.67 -7.20 44.72
CA LYS A 186 -0.28 -8.11 45.82
C LYS A 186 0.92 -7.57 46.60
N TYR A 187 1.90 -7.00 45.91
CA TYR A 187 3.09 -6.41 46.53
C TYR A 187 2.71 -5.22 47.43
N LYS A 188 1.87 -4.30 46.94
CA LYS A 188 1.38 -3.16 47.71
C LYS A 188 0.59 -3.61 48.95
N LYS A 189 -0.39 -4.51 48.79
CA LYS A 189 -1.18 -5.03 49.91
C LYS A 189 -0.33 -5.71 50.99
N ARG A 190 0.77 -6.37 50.59
CA ARG A 190 1.70 -7.00 51.54
C ARG A 190 2.53 -5.95 52.28
N SER A 191 2.87 -4.83 51.64
CA SER A 191 3.56 -3.71 52.27
C SER A 191 2.68 -2.94 53.25
N ASP A 192 1.37 -2.83 52.99
CA ASP A 192 0.42 -2.14 53.87
C ASP A 192 0.07 -2.95 55.14
N ASN A 193 0.39 -4.26 55.16
CA ASN A 193 0.09 -5.20 56.25
C ASN A 193 1.31 -5.54 57.13
N VAL A 194 2.45 -4.87 56.95
CA VAL A 194 3.68 -4.97 57.76
C VAL A 194 3.91 -3.62 58.44
#